data_AF-A0A699XJD3-F1
#
_entry.id   AF-A0A699XJD3-F1
#
_cell.length_a   1.000
_cell.length_b   1.000
_cell.length_c   1.000
_cell.angle_alpha   90.00
_cell.angle_beta   90.00
_cell.angle_gamma   90.00
#
_symmetry.space_group_name_H-M   'P 1'
#
loop_
_entity.id
_entity.type
_entity.pdbx_description
1 polymer ?
#
loop_
_entity_poly.entity_id
_entity_poly.type
_entity_poly.pdbx_seq_one_letter_code
_entity_poly.pdbx_strand_id
1 'polypeptide(L)'
;LAAKAGVGVDAITKLVVWGNHSPTMFADWGNAELDGQKLADRIGNEAWYRETLIPTVAQRGTAIIEARGASSAASAANAAIDHLR
;
A
#
# COMPACT_ATOMS: atom_id res chain seq x y z
N LEU A 1 -1.80 -0.95 5.19
CA LEU A 1 -1.78 0.04 6.29
C LEU A 1 -3.12 0.10 7.03
N ALA A 2 -4.22 0.48 6.39
CA ALA A 2 -5.56 0.54 7.00
C ALA A 2 -5.94 -0.72 7.80
N ALA A 3 -5.81 -1.90 7.18
CA ALA A 3 -6.06 -3.18 7.86
C ALA A 3 -5.15 -3.43 9.08
N LYS A 4 -3.89 -2.99 9.04
CA LYS A 4 -2.94 -3.14 10.16
C LYS A 4 -3.26 -2.19 11.31
N ALA A 5 -3.74 -0.98 10.99
CA ALA A 5 -4.11 0.05 11.94
C ALA A 5 -5.56 -0.08 12.46
N GLY A 6 -6.40 -0.91 11.82
CA GLY A 6 -7.80 -1.09 12.19
C GLY A 6 -8.68 0.11 11.88
N VAL A 7 -8.39 0.83 10.78
CA VAL A 7 -9.09 2.07 10.38
C VAL A 7 -9.62 1.99 8.95
N GLY A 8 -10.50 2.92 8.59
CA GLY A 8 -10.95 3.14 7.20
C GLY A 8 -9.80 3.56 6.28
N VAL A 9 -9.89 3.22 4.99
CA VAL A 9 -8.87 3.59 4.00
C VAL A 9 -8.79 5.10 3.76
N ASP A 10 -9.93 5.77 3.89
CA ASP A 10 -10.15 7.22 3.78
C ASP A 10 -9.56 8.00 4.97
N ALA A 11 -9.31 7.34 6.10
CA ALA A 11 -8.69 7.95 7.27
C ALA A 11 -7.16 8.13 7.12
N ILE A 12 -6.53 7.43 6.17
CA ILE A 12 -5.09 7.53 5.94
C ILE A 12 -4.80 8.64 4.92
N THR A 13 -3.94 9.57 5.32
CA THR A 13 -3.51 10.69 4.47
C THR A 13 -1.99 10.68 4.27
N LYS A 14 -1.48 11.46 3.30
CA LYS A 14 -0.04 11.62 3.01
C LYS A 14 0.74 10.32 2.73
N LEU A 15 0.05 9.27 2.26
CA LEU A 15 0.70 8.06 1.77
C LEU A 15 1.30 8.29 0.39
N VAL A 16 2.55 7.89 0.19
CA VAL A 16 3.25 8.04 -1.09
C VAL A 16 3.98 6.73 -1.46
N VAL A 17 4.04 6.43 -2.75
CA VAL A 17 4.91 5.37 -3.29
C VAL A 17 6.01 6.04 -4.13
N TRP A 18 7.26 5.69 -3.85
CA TRP A 18 8.43 6.25 -4.52
C TRP A 18 9.06 5.25 -5.48
N GLY A 19 9.78 5.78 -6.48
CA GLY A 19 10.60 4.99 -7.40
C GLY A 19 9.85 4.53 -8.64
N ASN A 20 10.17 3.32 -9.11
CA ASN A 20 9.62 2.76 -10.35
C ASN A 20 8.33 1.96 -10.07
N HIS A 21 7.43 1.85 -11.05
CA HIS A 21 6.32 0.90 -11.00
C HIS A 21 6.85 -0.52 -11.29
N SER A 22 7.50 -1.12 -10.29
CA SER A 22 8.12 -2.44 -10.34
C SER A 22 8.25 -3.02 -8.91
N PRO A 23 8.74 -4.25 -8.73
CA PRO A 23 9.01 -4.80 -7.41
C PRO A 23 10.02 -4.00 -6.56
N THR A 24 10.71 -3.01 -7.12
CA THR A 24 11.62 -2.11 -6.40
C THR A 24 10.96 -0.81 -5.92
N MET A 25 9.64 -0.65 -6.09
CA MET A 25 8.89 0.49 -5.55
C MET A 25 8.99 0.56 -4.02
N PHE A 26 8.92 1.75 -3.44
CA PHE A 26 8.98 1.96 -2.00
C PHE A 26 7.68 2.60 -1.49
N ALA A 27 6.84 1.81 -0.80
CA ALA A 27 5.60 2.30 -0.19
C ALA A 27 5.89 2.93 1.18
N ASP A 28 6.03 4.25 1.20
CA ASP A 28 6.52 5.01 2.35
C ASP A 28 5.44 5.25 3.41
N TRP A 29 5.53 4.51 4.52
CA TRP A 29 4.66 4.70 5.68
C TRP A 29 5.11 5.82 6.63
N GLY A 30 6.32 6.36 6.47
CA GLY A 30 6.91 7.36 7.37
C GLY A 30 6.31 8.75 7.14
N ASN A 31 5.75 8.98 5.96
CA ASN A 31 4.97 10.18 5.65
C ASN A 31 3.46 10.00 5.84
N ALA A 32 2.97 8.76 5.84
CA ALA A 32 1.55 8.47 6.04
C ALA A 32 1.08 8.94 7.42
N GLU A 33 -0.12 9.51 7.47
CA GLU A 33 -0.75 10.09 8.65
C GLU A 33 -2.15 9.52 8.88
N LEU A 34 -2.56 9.50 10.15
CA LEU A 34 -3.93 9.28 10.63
C LEU A 34 -4.23 10.40 11.61
N ASP A 35 -5.25 11.22 11.33
CA ASP A 35 -5.62 12.38 12.15
C ASP A 35 -4.44 13.32 12.49
N GLY A 36 -3.56 13.54 11.50
CA GLY A 36 -2.36 14.39 11.63
C GLY A 36 -1.19 13.76 12.41
N GLN A 37 -1.33 12.51 12.88
CA GLN A 37 -0.27 11.77 13.56
C GLN A 37 0.38 10.76 12.62
N LYS A 38 1.69 10.52 12.78
CA LYS A 38 2.42 9.55 11.95
C LYS A 38 1.87 8.14 12.14
N LEU A 39 1.49 7.52 11.02
CA LEU A 39 0.91 6.19 11.04
C LEU A 39 1.94 5.12 11.43
N ALA A 40 3.22 5.34 11.12
CA ALA A 40 4.33 4.48 11.56
C ALA A 40 4.39 4.37 13.08
N ASP A 41 4.26 5.49 13.81
CA ASP A 41 4.26 5.52 15.28
C ASP A 41 3.04 4.78 15.85
N ARG A 42 1.87 4.96 15.23
CA ARG A 42 0.63 4.29 15.65
C ARG A 42 0.69 2.77 15.49
N ILE A 43 1.32 2.28 14.41
CA ILE A 43 1.51 0.84 14.16
C ILE A 43 2.66 0.28 14.99
N GLY A 44 3.73 1.06 15.20
CA GLY A 44 4.82 0.74 16.12
C GLY A 44 5.59 -0.55 15.82
N ASN A 45 5.60 -1.01 14.56
CA ASN A 45 6.19 -2.30 14.19
C ASN A 45 7.00 -2.20 12.89
N GLU A 46 8.26 -1.79 13.02
CA GLU A 46 9.17 -1.60 11.89
C GLU A 46 9.54 -2.92 11.19
N ALA A 47 9.68 -4.02 11.94
CA ALA A 47 9.93 -5.35 11.36
C ALA A 47 8.79 -5.77 10.43
N TRP A 48 7.53 -5.61 10.86
CA TRP A 48 6.36 -5.85 10.00
C TRP A 48 6.38 -4.96 8.76
N TYR A 49 6.77 -3.69 8.88
CA TYR A 49 6.88 -2.81 7.74
C TYR A 49 7.91 -3.31 6.71
N ARG A 50 9.13 -3.61 7.17
CA ARG A 50 10.25 -4.01 6.30
C ARG A 50 10.07 -5.41 5.72
N GLU A 51 9.65 -6.36 6.54
CA GLU A 51 9.67 -7.79 6.22
C GLU A 51 8.33 -8.29 5.71
N THR A 52 7.23 -7.59 6.01
CA THR A 52 5.89 -7.98 5.56
C THR A 52 5.31 -6.97 4.57
N LEU A 53 5.17 -5.69 4.93
CA LEU A 53 4.42 -4.74 4.11
C LEU A 53 5.12 -4.49 2.77
N ILE A 54 6.41 -4.15 2.79
CA ILE A 54 7.16 -3.82 1.57
C ILE A 54 7.15 -5.00 0.57
N PRO A 55 7.49 -6.25 0.95
CA PRO A 55 7.38 -7.39 0.04
C PRO A 55 5.94 -7.66 -0.43
N THR A 56 4.94 -7.51 0.47
CA THR A 56 3.53 -7.74 0.11
C THR A 56 3.05 -6.77 -0.97
N VAL A 57 3.43 -5.49 -0.88
CA VAL A 57 3.07 -4.49 -1.89
C VAL A 57 3.77 -4.82 -3.22
N ALA A 58 5.08 -5.10 -3.18
CA ALA A 58 5.86 -5.43 -4.38
C ALA A 58 5.34 -6.68 -5.13
N GLN A 59 4.83 -7.68 -4.39
CA GLN A 59 4.35 -8.95 -4.95
C GLN A 59 2.83 -9.03 -5.11
N ARG A 60 2.10 -7.93 -4.90
CA ARG A 60 0.63 -7.97 -4.89
C ARG A 60 0.02 -8.44 -6.22
N GLY A 61 0.60 -8.04 -7.35
CA GLY A 61 0.15 -8.47 -8.67
C GLY A 61 0.24 -9.99 -8.86
N THR A 62 1.38 -10.58 -8.50
CA THR A 62 1.61 -12.04 -8.53
C THR A 62 0.60 -12.78 -7.66
N ALA A 63 0.40 -12.32 -6.42
CA ALA A 63 -0.55 -12.95 -5.50
C ALA A 63 -2.00 -12.94 -6.03
N ILE A 64 -2.39 -11.90 -6.79
CA ILE A 64 -3.72 -11.86 -7.43
C ILE A 64 -3.82 -12.86 -8.58
N ILE A 65 -2.77 -12.98 -9.40
CA ILE A 65 -2.72 -13.96 -10.49
C ILE A 65 -2.81 -15.38 -9.94
N GLU A 66 -2.05 -15.70 -8.90
CA GLU A 66 -2.09 -17.02 -8.26
C GLU A 66 -3.47 -17.35 -7.69
N ALA A 67 -4.14 -16.38 -7.06
CA ALA A 67 -5.45 -16.60 -6.45
C ALA A 67 -6.60 -16.69 -7.47
N ARG A 68 -6.52 -15.98 -8.59
CA ARG A 68 -7.63 -15.83 -9.55
C ARG A 68 -7.40 -16.49 -10.90
N GLY A 69 -6.17 -16.90 -11.21
CA GLY A 69 -5.76 -17.35 -12.56
C GLY A 69 -5.75 -16.24 -13.62
N ALA A 70 -5.91 -14.98 -13.22
CA ALA A 70 -6.02 -13.83 -14.12
C ALA A 70 -5.42 -12.58 -13.47
N SER A 71 -5.02 -11.62 -14.31
CA SER A 71 -4.44 -10.36 -13.86
C SER A 71 -5.43 -9.48 -13.07
N SER A 72 -4.89 -8.49 -12.37
CA SER A 72 -5.64 -7.51 -11.57
C SER A 72 -6.28 -6.39 -12.42
N ALA A 73 -6.92 -6.75 -13.54
CA ALA A 73 -7.42 -5.81 -14.55
C ALA A 73 -8.39 -4.76 -13.96
N ALA A 74 -9.35 -5.18 -13.13
CA ALA A 74 -10.36 -4.28 -12.57
C ALA A 74 -9.75 -3.23 -11.63
N SER A 75 -8.85 -3.64 -10.72
CA SER A 75 -8.18 -2.69 -9.82
C SER A 75 -7.17 -1.80 -10.54
N ALA A 76 -6.53 -2.29 -11.60
CA ALA A 76 -5.67 -1.47 -12.45
C ALA A 76 -6.48 -0.39 -13.18
N ALA A 77 -7.65 -0.74 -13.70
CA ALA A 77 -8.57 0.23 -14.32
C ALA A 77 -9.06 1.28 -13.30
N ASN A 78 -9.39 0.86 -12.07
CA ASN A 78 -9.75 1.78 -11.00
C ASN A 78 -8.61 2.76 -10.68
N ALA A 79 -7.38 2.26 -10.54
CA ALA A 79 -6.22 3.11 -10.28
C ALA A 79 -5.94 4.10 -11.43
N ALA A 80 -6.19 3.71 -12.68
CA ALA A 80 -6.08 4.61 -13.82
C ALA A 80 -7.15 5.72 -13.80
N ILE A 81 -8.38 5.40 -13.40
CA ILE A 81 -9.45 6.40 -13.20
C ILE A 81 -9.04 7.38 -12.10
N ASP A 82 -8.57 6.87 -10.96
CA ASP A 82 -8.14 7.71 -9.83
C ASP A 82 -6.95 8.60 -10.18
N HIS A 83 -6.02 8.11 -11.01
CA HIS A 83 -4.84 8.88 -11.43
C HIS A 83 -5.18 10.06 -12.35
N LEU A 84 -6.21 9.93 -13.18
CA LEU A 84 -6.61 10.96 -14.15
C LEU A 84 -7.60 11.98 -13.58
N ARG A 85 -8.17 11.72 -12.41
CA ARG A 85 -9.21 12.54 -11.78
C ARG A 85 -8.63 13.74 -11.04
#